data_AF-A0A7W1KQT9-F1
#
_entry.id   AF-A0A7W1KQT9-F1
#
_cell.length_a   1.000
_cell.length_b   1.000
_cell.length_c   1.000
_cell.angle_alpha   90.00
_cell.angle_beta   90.00
_cell.angle_gamma   90.00
#
_symmetry.space_group_name_H-M   'P 1'
#
loop_
_entity.id
_entity.type
_entity.pdbx_description
1 polymer ?
#
loop_
_entity_poly.entity_id
_entity_poly.type
_entity_poly.pdbx_seq_one_letter_code
_entity_poly.pdbx_strand_id
1 'polypeptide(L)'
;MKLACPECRRDSEPARIYCHDCGARLDRFALAKEKSREEDPKETQRRLRSMLNPHRAKLRQRFFGFSKLSLGALLLAAIIQMLRPPHLPARPKDPAWSTQINMDLENAATDPRVGALRYSDEQVNAYLAYTLQSKQVALTKSFLKFERAVVDFQEGFCDIAVERSLFGLPVVTSGSYTLEMRAGKIAVGNRGGYVGRMPVHPALMKSCNVLFADVRGALERDRKLLAKLGSIEFHPQTVSITAKAAPQT
;
A
#
# COMPACT_ATOMS: atom_id res chain seq x y z
N MET A 1 -19.24 -33.40 42.08
CA MET A 1 -18.79 -32.85 43.39
C MET A 1 -18.67 -34.01 44.37
N LYS A 2 -17.52 -34.17 45.04
CA LYS A 2 -17.30 -35.19 46.07
C LYS A 2 -17.13 -34.47 47.40
N LEU A 3 -17.67 -35.01 48.49
CA LEU A 3 -17.59 -34.39 49.81
C LEU A 3 -16.62 -35.19 50.67
N ALA A 4 -15.54 -34.55 51.11
CA ALA A 4 -14.50 -35.18 51.92
C ALA A 4 -14.97 -35.29 53.37
N CYS A 5 -14.81 -36.48 53.96
CA CYS A 5 -15.12 -36.68 55.38
C CYS A 5 -14.09 -35.94 56.27
N PRO A 6 -14.52 -35.18 57.30
CA PRO A 6 -13.58 -34.46 58.17
C PRO A 6 -12.69 -35.39 59.01
N GLU A 7 -13.18 -36.59 59.35
CA GLU A 7 -12.49 -37.56 60.21
C GLU A 7 -11.49 -38.41 59.42
N CYS A 8 -11.95 -39.12 58.38
CA CYS A 8 -11.11 -40.05 57.63
C CYS A 8 -10.55 -39.49 56.31
N ARG A 9 -10.89 -38.24 55.96
CA ARG A 9 -10.47 -37.52 54.74
C ARG A 9 -10.73 -38.25 53.42
N ARG A 10 -11.61 -39.24 53.43
CA ARG A 10 -11.96 -40.03 52.26
C ARG A 10 -13.17 -39.42 51.56
N ASP A 11 -13.12 -39.41 50.24
CA ASP A 11 -14.17 -38.82 49.41
C ASP A 11 -15.45 -39.67 49.48
N SER A 12 -16.55 -39.04 49.89
CA SER A 12 -17.87 -39.64 49.92
C SER A 12 -18.79 -38.97 48.88
N GLU A 13 -19.78 -39.72 48.40
CA GLU A 13 -20.81 -39.18 47.52
C GLU A 13 -21.61 -38.08 48.22
N PRO A 14 -21.88 -36.94 47.56
CA PRO A 14 -22.46 -35.76 48.18
C PRO A 14 -23.91 -35.96 48.65
N ALA A 15 -24.59 -37.02 48.20
CA ALA A 15 -25.95 -37.36 48.59
C ALA A 15 -26.04 -38.15 49.90
N ARG A 16 -24.92 -38.61 50.48
CA ARG A 16 -24.88 -39.36 51.74
C ARG A 16 -24.83 -38.42 52.95
N ILE A 17 -25.34 -38.88 54.09
CA ILE A 17 -25.38 -38.12 55.36
C ILE A 17 -24.27 -38.61 56.31
N TYR A 18 -23.86 -39.87 56.16
CA TYR A 18 -22.80 -40.51 56.92
C TYR A 18 -21.71 -41.03 55.98
N CYS A 19 -20.46 -40.96 56.43
CA CYS A 19 -19.34 -41.56 55.72
C CYS A 19 -19.46 -43.09 55.73
N HIS A 20 -19.23 -43.71 54.58
CA HIS A 20 -19.36 -45.16 54.42
C HIS A 20 -18.37 -45.96 55.29
N ASP A 21 -17.14 -45.45 55.45
CA ASP A 21 -16.05 -46.23 56.05
C ASP A 21 -15.88 -45.98 57.55
N CYS A 22 -16.18 -44.76 58.04
CA CYS A 22 -16.00 -44.41 59.45
C CYS A 22 -17.32 -44.07 60.18
N GLY A 23 -18.45 -44.02 59.47
CA GLY A 23 -19.76 -43.72 60.06
C GLY A 23 -19.97 -42.26 60.50
N ALA A 24 -18.96 -41.39 60.39
CA ALA A 24 -19.06 -39.99 60.81
C ALA A 24 -20.06 -39.18 59.96
N ARG A 25 -20.79 -38.26 60.60
CA ARG A 25 -21.77 -37.40 59.94
C ARG A 25 -21.08 -36.35 59.06
N LEU A 26 -21.58 -36.18 57.84
CA LEU A 26 -21.06 -35.26 56.84
C LEU A 26 -21.89 -33.97 56.79
N ASP A 27 -21.28 -32.82 57.09
CA ASP A 27 -21.97 -31.53 57.18
C ASP A 27 -22.15 -30.85 55.82
N ARG A 28 -23.40 -30.79 55.35
CA ARG A 28 -23.79 -30.19 54.07
C ARG A 28 -23.78 -28.65 54.06
N PHE A 29 -23.72 -28.03 55.23
CA PHE A 29 -23.81 -26.58 55.37
C PHE A 29 -22.59 -25.83 54.82
N ALA A 30 -21.42 -26.47 54.75
CA ALA A 30 -20.21 -25.86 54.17
C ALA A 30 -20.34 -25.64 52.65
N LEU A 31 -20.98 -26.57 51.93
CA LEU A 31 -21.18 -26.47 50.48
C LEU A 31 -22.23 -25.42 50.08
N ALA A 32 -23.23 -25.18 50.94
CA ALA A 32 -24.24 -24.15 50.69
C ALA A 32 -23.66 -22.72 50.80
N LYS A 33 -22.68 -22.53 51.70
CA LYS A 33 -22.07 -21.23 51.99
C LYS A 33 -21.14 -20.74 50.87
N GLU A 34 -20.60 -21.66 50.06
CA GLU A 34 -19.72 -21.30 48.94
C GLU A 34 -20.50 -20.85 47.69
N LYS A 35 -21.76 -21.31 47.55
CA LYS A 35 -22.67 -20.89 46.47
C LYS A 35 -23.40 -19.57 46.74
N SER A 36 -23.45 -19.12 47.99
CA SER A 36 -24.11 -17.88 48.42
C SER A 36 -23.15 -16.70 48.57
N ARG A 37 -22.08 -16.64 47.77
CA ARG A 37 -21.30 -15.39 47.59
C ARG A 37 -22.09 -14.48 46.65
N GLU A 38 -23.21 -14.01 47.18
CA GLU A 38 -24.17 -13.10 46.56
C GLU A 38 -23.43 -11.81 46.16
N GLU A 39 -23.33 -11.54 44.86
CA GLU A 39 -22.81 -10.26 44.36
C GLU A 39 -23.63 -9.13 44.99
N ASP A 40 -22.96 -8.22 45.72
CA ASP A 40 -23.61 -7.15 46.46
C ASP A 40 -24.55 -6.36 45.51
N PRO A 41 -25.88 -6.35 45.75
CA PRO A 41 -26.85 -5.69 44.88
C PRO A 41 -26.56 -4.18 44.74
N LYS A 42 -25.83 -3.59 45.69
CA LYS A 42 -25.38 -2.19 45.61
C LYS A 42 -24.23 -2.01 44.62
N GLU A 43 -23.35 -3.00 44.46
CA GLU A 43 -22.25 -2.93 43.50
C GLU A 43 -22.75 -3.12 42.07
N THR A 44 -23.69 -4.05 41.85
CA THR A 44 -24.38 -4.20 40.56
C THR A 44 -25.20 -2.96 40.22
N GLN A 45 -25.91 -2.35 41.16
CA GLN A 45 -26.65 -1.10 40.94
C GLN A 45 -25.73 0.10 40.65
N ARG A 46 -24.55 0.20 41.30
CA ARG A 46 -23.53 1.23 41.01
C ARG A 46 -22.93 1.05 39.61
N ARG A 47 -22.62 -0.19 39.21
CA ARG A 47 -22.14 -0.50 37.84
C ARG A 47 -23.20 -0.15 36.81
N LEU A 48 -24.46 -0.53 37.02
CA LEU A 48 -25.56 -0.17 36.11
C LEU A 48 -25.78 1.34 36.00
N ARG A 49 -25.73 2.10 37.11
CA ARG A 49 -25.78 3.58 37.08
C ARG A 49 -24.61 4.19 36.31
N SER A 50 -23.40 3.64 36.45
CA SER A 50 -22.24 4.12 35.69
C SER A 50 -22.35 3.88 34.18
N MET A 51 -23.02 2.79 33.76
CA MET A 51 -23.27 2.45 32.35
C MET A 51 -24.44 3.24 31.76
N LEU A 52 -25.46 3.55 32.56
CA LEU A 52 -26.67 4.28 32.16
C LEU A 52 -26.53 5.81 32.27
N ASN A 53 -25.34 6.34 32.56
CA ASN A 53 -25.13 7.78 32.68
C ASN A 53 -25.47 8.50 31.36
N PRO A 54 -26.60 9.24 31.30
CA PRO A 54 -27.10 9.82 30.05
C PRO A 54 -26.17 10.90 29.52
N HIS A 55 -25.40 11.54 30.40
CA HIS A 55 -24.39 12.54 30.02
C HIS A 55 -23.21 11.90 29.25
N ARG A 56 -22.70 10.75 29.69
CA ARG A 56 -21.62 10.02 28.99
C ARG A 56 -22.13 9.42 27.67
N ALA A 57 -23.37 8.94 27.62
CA ALA A 57 -23.99 8.44 26.39
C ALA A 57 -24.16 9.56 25.34
N LYS A 58 -24.67 10.74 25.74
CA LYS A 58 -24.77 11.92 24.84
C LYS A 58 -23.40 12.41 24.37
N LEU A 59 -22.39 12.42 25.26
CA LEU A 59 -21.02 12.80 24.88
C LEU A 59 -20.41 11.82 23.87
N ARG A 60 -20.60 10.51 24.09
CA ARG A 60 -20.13 9.46 23.18
C ARG A 60 -20.83 9.55 21.81
N GLN A 61 -22.15 9.78 21.80
CA GLN A 61 -22.91 10.00 20.56
C GLN A 61 -22.41 11.23 19.80
N ARG A 62 -22.16 12.35 20.49
CA ARG A 62 -21.57 13.55 19.89
C ARG A 62 -20.17 13.26 19.35
N PHE A 63 -19.32 12.58 20.13
CA PHE A 63 -17.97 12.21 19.69
C PHE A 63 -17.99 11.35 18.42
N PHE A 64 -18.83 10.32 18.36
CA PHE A 64 -18.97 9.51 17.15
C PHE A 64 -19.60 10.30 15.99
N GLY A 65 -20.51 11.23 16.26
CA GLY A 65 -21.05 12.15 15.26
C GLY A 65 -19.96 13.06 14.67
N PHE A 66 -19.19 13.74 15.51
CA PHE A 66 -18.06 14.56 15.11
C PHE A 66 -16.98 13.74 14.40
N SER A 67 -16.62 12.57 14.92
CA SER A 67 -15.63 11.68 14.29
C SER A 67 -16.05 11.27 12.89
N LYS A 68 -17.32 10.89 12.67
CA LYS A 68 -17.84 10.57 11.34
C LYS A 68 -17.83 11.77 10.40
N LEU A 69 -18.25 12.94 10.89
CA LEU A 69 -18.22 14.18 10.11
C LEU A 69 -16.79 14.57 9.72
N SER A 70 -15.85 14.53 10.66
CA SER A 70 -14.44 14.81 10.41
C SER A 70 -13.83 13.81 9.44
N LEU A 71 -14.13 12.51 9.59
CA LEU A 71 -13.64 11.48 8.68
C LEU A 71 -14.22 11.69 7.26
N GLY A 72 -15.50 12.03 7.15
CA GLY A 72 -16.14 12.37 5.87
C GLY A 72 -15.52 13.59 5.21
N ALA A 73 -15.26 14.65 5.99
CA ALA A 73 -14.60 15.86 5.50
C ALA A 73 -13.16 15.58 5.02
N LEU A 74 -12.40 14.78 5.77
CA LEU A 74 -11.05 14.35 5.38
C LEU A 74 -11.07 13.52 4.09
N LEU A 75 -12.02 12.58 3.97
CA LEU A 75 -12.16 11.75 2.78
C LEU A 75 -12.54 12.60 1.55
N LEU A 76 -13.44 13.55 1.71
CA LEU A 76 -13.81 14.49 0.64
C LEU A 76 -12.61 15.36 0.23
N ALA A 77 -11.85 15.89 1.20
CA ALA A 77 -10.65 16.67 0.92
C ALA A 77 -9.58 15.84 0.18
N ALA A 78 -9.41 14.57 0.56
CA ALA A 78 -8.51 13.65 -0.14
C ALA A 78 -8.94 13.44 -1.60
N ILE A 79 -10.23 13.21 -1.86
CA ILE A 79 -10.76 13.07 -3.23
C ILE A 79 -10.52 14.35 -4.05
N ILE A 80 -10.75 15.52 -3.47
CA ILE A 80 -10.49 16.80 -4.15
C ILE A 80 -9.01 16.94 -4.52
N GLN A 81 -8.10 16.58 -3.60
CA GLN A 81 -6.66 16.62 -3.88
C GLN A 81 -6.24 15.59 -4.94
N MET A 82 -6.88 14.41 -4.99
CA MET A 82 -6.64 13.40 -6.01
C MET A 82 -7.12 13.84 -7.41
N LEU A 83 -8.23 14.57 -7.49
CA LEU A 83 -8.78 15.08 -8.75
C LEU A 83 -8.04 16.32 -9.27
N ARG A 84 -7.33 17.03 -8.41
CA ARG A 84 -6.59 18.22 -8.82
C ARG A 84 -5.30 17.81 -9.54
N PRO A 85 -5.04 18.29 -10.76
CA PRO A 85 -3.82 17.94 -11.47
C PRO A 85 -2.59 18.47 -10.71
N PRO A 86 -1.54 17.63 -10.59
CA PRO A 86 -0.22 18.07 -10.15
C PRO A 86 0.46 18.86 -11.27
N HIS A 87 1.61 19.44 -10.96
CA HIS A 87 2.47 20.03 -11.97
C HIS A 87 3.05 18.90 -12.84
N LEU A 88 2.84 18.97 -14.16
CA LEU A 88 3.40 18.01 -15.13
C LEU A 88 4.23 18.77 -16.16
N PRO A 89 5.31 18.18 -16.68
CA PRO A 89 6.11 18.79 -17.75
C PRO A 89 5.24 19.05 -19.00
N ALA A 90 5.68 20.03 -19.79
CA ALA A 90 5.00 20.42 -21.02
C ALA A 90 4.97 19.25 -22.03
N ARG A 91 3.96 19.23 -22.89
CA ARG A 91 3.87 18.20 -23.94
C ARG A 91 5.02 18.41 -24.93
N PRO A 92 5.82 17.36 -25.22
CA PRO A 92 6.91 17.46 -26.18
C PRO A 92 6.37 17.79 -27.58
N LYS A 93 7.13 18.60 -28.33
CA LYS A 93 6.73 19.12 -29.64
C LYS A 93 7.32 18.33 -30.81
N ASP A 94 8.45 17.65 -30.59
CA ASP A 94 9.24 17.06 -31.67
C ASP A 94 9.25 15.52 -31.61
N PRO A 95 8.61 14.83 -32.57
CA PRO A 95 8.57 13.37 -32.60
C PRO A 95 9.87 12.74 -33.13
N ALA A 96 10.79 13.52 -33.71
CA ALA A 96 12.01 13.00 -34.35
C ALA A 96 12.91 12.19 -33.40
N TRP A 97 12.89 12.51 -32.10
CA TRP A 97 13.68 11.83 -31.07
C TRP A 97 13.27 10.37 -30.85
N SER A 98 12.04 9.97 -31.18
CA SER A 98 11.55 8.64 -30.85
C SER A 98 12.30 7.53 -31.60
N THR A 99 12.59 7.76 -32.89
CA THR A 99 13.24 6.76 -33.73
C THR A 99 14.71 6.62 -33.38
N GLN A 100 15.37 7.73 -33.01
CA GLN A 100 16.78 7.75 -32.61
C GLN A 100 17.01 6.96 -31.32
N ILE A 101 16.23 7.23 -30.27
CA ILE A 101 16.37 6.53 -28.97
C ILE A 101 16.20 5.02 -29.11
N ASN A 102 15.28 4.58 -29.96
CA ASN A 102 15.06 3.14 -30.18
C ASN A 102 16.27 2.47 -30.84
N MET A 103 16.85 3.08 -31.88
CA MET A 103 18.03 2.56 -32.56
C MET A 103 19.25 2.54 -31.62
N ASP A 104 19.46 3.62 -30.87
CA ASP A 104 20.59 3.75 -29.94
C ASP A 104 20.50 2.71 -28.80
N LEU A 105 19.31 2.44 -28.27
CA LEU A 105 19.08 1.40 -27.26
C LEU A 105 19.36 -0.01 -27.81
N GLU A 106 18.96 -0.30 -29.04
CA GLU A 106 19.24 -1.61 -29.67
C GLU A 106 20.72 -1.82 -29.94
N ASN A 107 21.39 -0.75 -30.39
CA ASN A 107 22.84 -0.74 -30.60
C ASN A 107 23.58 -0.96 -29.28
N ALA A 108 23.23 -0.23 -28.21
CA ALA A 108 23.86 -0.39 -26.90
C ALA A 108 23.54 -1.74 -26.22
N ALA A 109 22.40 -2.35 -26.55
CA ALA A 109 22.06 -3.69 -26.06
C ALA A 109 22.82 -4.80 -26.80
N THR A 110 23.34 -4.53 -28.00
CA THR A 110 24.02 -5.51 -28.86
C THR A 110 25.53 -5.35 -28.86
N ASP A 111 26.03 -4.11 -28.83
CA ASP A 111 27.44 -3.77 -28.85
C ASP A 111 27.89 -3.12 -27.52
N PRO A 112 28.72 -3.82 -26.71
CA PRO A 112 29.28 -3.28 -25.47
C PRO A 112 30.21 -2.07 -25.65
N ARG A 113 30.63 -1.75 -26.89
CA ARG A 113 31.54 -0.64 -27.20
C ARG A 113 30.83 0.69 -27.34
N VAL A 114 29.50 0.70 -27.37
CA VAL A 114 28.71 1.93 -27.39
C VAL A 114 28.94 2.69 -26.09
N GLY A 115 29.38 3.94 -26.21
CA GLY A 115 29.60 4.83 -25.07
C GLY A 115 28.31 5.11 -24.29
N ALA A 116 28.44 5.78 -23.14
CA ALA A 116 27.29 6.15 -22.33
C ALA A 116 26.29 7.01 -23.13
N LEU A 117 25.07 6.50 -23.29
CA LEU A 117 23.96 7.22 -23.92
C LEU A 117 23.40 8.23 -22.91
N ARG A 118 23.15 9.47 -23.35
CA ARG A 118 22.58 10.52 -22.50
C ARG A 118 21.34 11.09 -23.16
N TYR A 119 20.24 11.08 -22.44
CA TYR A 119 18.97 11.64 -22.90
C TYR A 119 18.44 12.64 -21.90
N SER A 120 17.79 13.69 -22.39
CA SER A 120 16.97 14.53 -21.54
C SER A 120 15.62 13.85 -21.27
N ASP A 121 15.05 14.06 -20.10
CA ASP A 121 13.91 14.97 -20.10
C ASP A 121 12.82 14.84 -21.19
N GLU A 122 12.75 15.94 -21.92
CA GLU A 122 11.98 16.17 -23.13
C GLU A 122 12.16 15.09 -24.20
N GLN A 123 13.38 14.56 -24.39
CA GLN A 123 13.65 13.52 -25.39
C GLN A 123 12.96 12.20 -25.02
N VAL A 124 13.08 11.77 -23.76
CA VAL A 124 12.40 10.56 -23.26
C VAL A 124 10.89 10.76 -23.28
N ASN A 125 10.41 11.95 -22.90
CA ASN A 125 8.99 12.29 -22.97
C ASN A 125 8.44 12.23 -24.40
N ALA A 126 9.19 12.72 -25.40
CA ALA A 126 8.82 12.64 -26.81
C ALA A 126 8.74 11.18 -27.28
N TYR A 127 9.71 10.36 -26.88
CA TYR A 127 9.72 8.93 -27.17
C TYR A 127 8.52 8.20 -26.55
N LEU A 128 8.19 8.49 -25.29
CA LEU A 128 7.04 7.89 -24.61
C LEU A 128 5.73 8.30 -25.25
N ALA A 129 5.59 9.58 -25.65
CA ALA A 129 4.42 10.07 -26.34
C ALA A 129 4.20 9.30 -27.65
N TYR A 130 5.24 9.16 -28.48
CA TYR A 130 5.16 8.42 -29.74
C TYR A 130 4.87 6.92 -29.53
N THR A 131 5.62 6.28 -28.63
CA THR A 131 5.53 4.83 -28.41
C THR A 131 4.17 4.43 -27.83
N LEU A 132 3.64 5.21 -26.89
CA LEU A 132 2.36 4.92 -26.25
C LEU A 132 1.16 5.37 -27.08
N GLN A 133 1.31 6.37 -27.96
CA GLN A 133 0.26 6.76 -28.90
C GLN A 133 -0.12 5.60 -29.82
N SER A 134 0.86 4.83 -30.33
CA SER A 134 0.59 3.63 -31.12
C SER A 134 -0.19 2.54 -30.36
N LYS A 135 -0.16 2.58 -29.02
CA LYS A 135 -0.78 1.61 -28.11
C LYS A 135 -1.99 2.19 -27.36
N GLN A 136 -2.44 3.39 -27.71
CA GLN A 136 -3.45 4.13 -26.96
C GLN A 136 -4.78 3.40 -26.85
N VAL A 137 -5.18 2.67 -27.90
CA VAL A 137 -6.42 1.86 -27.92
C VAL A 137 -6.36 0.75 -26.86
N ALA A 138 -5.23 0.07 -26.71
CA ALA A 138 -5.04 -0.98 -25.71
C ALA A 138 -4.92 -0.43 -24.28
N LEU A 139 -4.41 0.80 -24.14
CA LEU A 139 -4.27 1.50 -22.85
C LEU A 139 -5.59 2.14 -22.39
N THR A 140 -6.53 2.35 -23.30
CA THR A 140 -7.83 2.96 -23.01
C THR A 140 -8.83 1.88 -22.59
N LYS A 141 -9.34 1.98 -21.36
CA LYS A 141 -10.42 1.13 -20.84
C LYS A 141 -11.73 1.89 -20.88
N SER A 142 -12.88 1.18 -20.80
CA SER A 142 -14.22 1.73 -21.04
C SER A 142 -14.53 3.07 -20.35
N PHE A 143 -14.00 3.31 -19.14
CA PHE A 143 -14.20 4.55 -18.40
C PHE A 143 -12.91 5.34 -18.14
N LEU A 144 -11.75 4.80 -18.52
CA LEU A 144 -10.43 5.33 -18.18
C LEU A 144 -9.61 5.47 -19.47
N LYS A 145 -9.62 6.67 -20.04
CA LYS A 145 -8.89 6.99 -21.28
C LYS A 145 -7.45 7.33 -20.96
N PHE A 146 -6.52 6.79 -21.72
CA PHE A 146 -5.11 7.15 -21.59
C PHE A 146 -4.82 8.42 -22.39
N GLU A 147 -4.25 9.44 -21.74
CA GLU A 147 -3.90 10.72 -22.37
C GLU A 147 -2.40 10.77 -22.68
N ARG A 148 -1.55 10.59 -21.66
CA ARG A 148 -0.09 10.55 -21.83
C ARG A 148 0.61 9.91 -20.63
N ALA A 149 1.86 9.50 -20.84
CA ALA A 149 2.81 9.25 -19.78
C ALA A 149 3.99 10.20 -19.92
N VAL A 150 4.51 10.67 -18.80
CA VAL A 150 5.65 11.57 -18.74
C VAL A 150 6.61 11.13 -17.64
N VAL A 151 7.87 11.46 -17.82
CA VAL A 151 8.95 11.26 -16.86
C VAL A 151 9.51 12.62 -16.43
N ASP A 152 9.90 12.68 -15.18
CA ASP A 152 10.69 13.75 -14.60
C ASP A 152 11.92 13.13 -13.91
N PHE A 153 13.11 13.61 -14.28
CA PHE A 153 14.37 13.07 -13.78
C PHE A 153 14.94 13.98 -12.69
N GLN A 154 15.18 13.38 -11.53
CA GLN A 154 15.76 14.01 -10.36
C GLN A 154 17.08 13.30 -10.02
N GLU A 155 17.88 13.89 -9.16
CA GLU A 155 19.14 13.27 -8.74
C GLU A 155 18.88 11.93 -8.03
N GLY A 156 19.33 10.83 -8.64
CA GLY A 156 19.23 9.47 -8.11
C GLY A 156 17.84 8.79 -8.21
N PHE A 157 16.80 9.47 -8.72
CA PHE A 157 15.48 8.85 -8.91
C PHE A 157 14.72 9.46 -10.10
N CYS A 158 13.72 8.72 -10.60
CA CYS A 158 12.83 9.21 -11.65
C CYS A 158 11.36 9.11 -11.21
N ASP A 159 10.59 10.14 -11.53
CA ASP A 159 9.15 10.16 -11.36
C ASP A 159 8.49 9.85 -12.69
N ILE A 160 7.66 8.81 -12.71
CA ILE A 160 6.86 8.44 -13.88
C ILE A 160 5.43 8.79 -13.57
N ALA A 161 4.85 9.76 -14.29
CA ALA A 161 3.47 10.16 -14.16
C ALA A 161 2.65 9.73 -15.38
N VAL A 162 1.46 9.21 -15.11
CA VAL A 162 0.50 8.78 -16.13
C VAL A 162 -0.77 9.61 -15.95
N GLU A 163 -1.14 10.32 -17.01
CA GLU A 163 -2.36 11.11 -17.10
C GLU A 163 -3.44 10.31 -17.82
N ARG A 164 -4.60 10.18 -17.18
CA ARG A 164 -5.77 9.49 -17.70
C ARG A 164 -7.01 10.34 -17.50
N SER A 165 -8.03 10.15 -18.33
CA SER A 165 -9.34 10.78 -18.17
C SER A 165 -10.36 9.76 -17.68
N LEU A 166 -10.93 9.99 -16.50
CA LEU A 166 -11.98 9.19 -15.89
C LEU A 166 -13.30 9.97 -15.94
N PHE A 167 -14.27 9.52 -16.75
CA PHE A 167 -15.53 10.26 -16.99
C PHE A 167 -15.34 11.73 -17.40
N GLY A 168 -14.26 12.06 -18.14
CA GLY A 168 -13.94 13.42 -18.55
C GLY A 168 -13.14 14.23 -17.52
N LEU A 169 -12.89 13.68 -16.32
CA LEU A 169 -12.04 14.31 -15.30
C LEU A 169 -10.59 13.82 -15.41
N PRO A 170 -9.59 14.71 -15.39
CA PRO A 170 -8.19 14.31 -15.43
C PRO A 170 -7.79 13.65 -14.10
N VAL A 171 -7.21 12.46 -14.19
CA VAL A 171 -6.65 11.71 -13.08
C VAL A 171 -5.19 11.45 -13.41
N VAL A 172 -4.30 11.99 -12.59
CA VAL A 172 -2.86 11.81 -12.72
C VAL A 172 -2.39 10.87 -11.63
N THR A 173 -1.70 9.81 -12.01
CA THR A 173 -1.08 8.86 -11.08
C THR A 173 0.40 8.80 -11.36
N SER A 174 1.25 8.88 -10.33
CA SER A 174 2.70 8.75 -10.50
C SER A 174 3.31 7.69 -9.60
N GLY A 175 4.51 7.24 -9.97
CA GLY A 175 5.40 6.47 -9.13
C GLY A 175 6.82 7.00 -9.21
N SER A 176 7.48 7.08 -8.06
CA SER A 176 8.88 7.48 -7.89
C SER A 176 9.74 6.23 -7.78
N TYR A 177 10.73 6.11 -8.67
CA TYR A 177 11.55 4.91 -8.79
C TYR A 177 13.04 5.22 -8.67
N THR A 178 13.76 4.31 -8.03
CA THR A 178 15.22 4.30 -7.93
C THR A 178 15.73 3.06 -8.63
N LEU A 179 16.91 3.16 -9.23
CA LEU A 179 17.58 2.03 -9.85
C LEU A 179 18.86 1.74 -9.08
N GLU A 180 19.00 0.50 -8.63
CA GLU A 180 20.20 0.01 -7.96
C GLU A 180 20.72 -1.22 -8.69
N MET A 181 22.03 -1.31 -8.89
CA MET A 181 22.64 -2.54 -9.40
C MET A 181 22.82 -3.54 -8.27
N ARG A 182 22.05 -4.63 -8.28
CA ARG A 182 22.17 -5.73 -7.31
C ARG A 182 22.50 -7.03 -8.05
N ALA A 183 23.66 -7.61 -7.74
CA ALA A 183 24.12 -8.88 -8.32
C ALA A 183 24.11 -8.90 -9.88
N GLY A 184 24.55 -7.80 -10.51
CA GLY A 184 24.62 -7.69 -11.96
C GLY A 184 23.26 -7.60 -12.67
N LYS A 185 22.18 -7.35 -11.92
CA LYS A 185 20.83 -7.06 -12.45
C LYS A 185 20.36 -5.70 -11.93
N ILE A 186 19.62 -4.98 -12.77
CA ILE A 186 18.99 -3.72 -12.39
C ILE A 186 17.81 -4.05 -11.45
N ALA A 187 17.93 -3.64 -10.19
CA ALA A 187 16.88 -3.70 -9.19
C ALA A 187 16.14 -2.35 -9.14
N VAL A 188 14.81 -2.40 -9.21
CA VAL A 188 13.96 -1.21 -9.14
C VAL A 188 13.44 -1.03 -7.72
N GLY A 189 13.84 0.05 -7.05
CA GLY A 189 13.29 0.49 -5.77
C GLY A 189 12.11 1.45 -5.95
N ASN A 190 11.06 1.33 -5.13
CA ASN A 190 9.92 2.25 -5.13
C ASN A 190 10.02 3.22 -3.94
N ARG A 191 10.03 4.52 -4.21
CA ARG A 191 10.12 5.60 -3.20
C ARG A 191 8.76 6.19 -2.80
N GLY A 192 7.67 5.74 -3.42
CA GLY A 192 6.35 6.34 -3.29
C GLY A 192 5.84 6.84 -4.63
N GLY A 193 4.97 7.84 -4.58
CA GLY A 193 4.37 8.48 -5.73
C GLY A 193 3.27 9.43 -5.29
N TYR A 194 2.41 9.82 -6.21
CA TYR A 194 1.25 10.65 -5.92
C TYR A 194 0.05 10.28 -6.80
N VAL A 195 -1.15 10.55 -6.29
CA VAL A 195 -2.39 10.54 -7.07
C VAL A 195 -2.96 11.95 -7.01
N GLY A 196 -3.07 12.62 -8.15
CA GLY A 196 -3.31 14.06 -8.21
C GLY A 196 -2.21 14.80 -7.46
N ARG A 197 -2.59 15.53 -6.42
CA ARG A 197 -1.68 16.21 -5.49
C ARG A 197 -1.45 15.47 -4.18
N MET A 198 -2.06 14.30 -4.01
CA MET A 198 -1.95 13.54 -2.77
C MET A 198 -0.73 12.62 -2.81
N PRO A 199 0.25 12.79 -1.89
CA PRO A 199 1.39 11.89 -1.80
C PRO A 199 0.95 10.51 -1.31
N VAL A 200 1.48 9.46 -1.92
CA VAL A 200 1.23 8.06 -1.58
C VAL A 200 2.53 7.44 -1.09
N HIS A 201 2.49 6.94 0.14
CA HIS A 201 3.65 6.31 0.78
C HIS A 201 4.06 5.02 0.04
N PRO A 202 5.36 4.68 -0.05
CA PRO A 202 5.86 3.49 -0.76
C PRO A 202 5.21 2.16 -0.36
N ALA A 203 4.80 2.02 0.91
CA ALA A 203 4.07 0.83 1.38
C ALA A 203 2.72 0.63 0.66
N LEU A 204 1.99 1.72 0.39
CA LEU A 204 0.72 1.70 -0.34
C LEU A 204 0.95 1.59 -1.86
N MET A 205 2.04 2.18 -2.36
CA MET A 205 2.39 2.11 -3.77
C MET A 205 2.62 0.68 -4.28
N LYS A 206 3.05 -0.25 -3.41
CA LYS A 206 3.15 -1.67 -3.77
C LYS A 206 1.82 -2.22 -4.30
N SER A 207 0.71 -1.83 -3.68
CA SER A 207 -0.65 -2.19 -4.11
C SER A 207 -1.09 -1.37 -5.32
N CYS A 208 -0.68 -0.10 -5.42
CA CYS A 208 -1.00 0.77 -6.56
C CYS A 208 -0.22 0.42 -7.84
N ASN A 209 0.77 -0.49 -7.81
CA ASN A 209 1.50 -0.94 -9.00
C ASN A 209 0.58 -1.45 -10.13
N VAL A 210 -0.59 -1.99 -9.79
CA VAL A 210 -1.59 -2.45 -10.77
C VAL A 210 -2.07 -1.31 -11.67
N LEU A 211 -2.08 -0.07 -11.19
CA LEU A 211 -2.46 1.13 -11.97
C LEU A 211 -1.46 1.45 -13.09
N PHE A 212 -0.26 0.88 -13.04
CA PHE A 212 0.79 1.05 -14.04
C PHE A 212 1.04 -0.24 -14.84
N ALA A 213 0.29 -1.32 -14.60
CA ALA A 213 0.55 -2.63 -15.19
C ALA A 213 0.34 -2.64 -16.72
N ASP A 214 -0.65 -1.90 -17.20
CA ASP A 214 -0.96 -1.68 -18.61
C ASP A 214 0.16 -0.91 -19.33
N VAL A 215 0.60 0.22 -18.77
CA VAL A 215 1.71 1.02 -19.32
C VAL A 215 3.01 0.22 -19.28
N ARG A 216 3.25 -0.53 -18.20
CA ARG A 216 4.40 -1.43 -18.07
C ARG A 216 4.37 -2.53 -19.13
N GLY A 217 3.21 -3.14 -19.36
CA GLY A 217 3.03 -4.14 -20.42
C GLY A 217 3.23 -3.55 -21.81
N ALA A 218 2.76 -2.32 -22.05
CA ALA A 218 2.98 -1.61 -23.30
C ALA A 218 4.48 -1.34 -23.55
N LEU A 219 5.28 -1.09 -22.51
CA LEU A 219 6.72 -0.83 -22.60
C LEU A 219 7.58 -2.09 -22.34
N GLU A 220 7.01 -3.29 -22.45
CA GLU A 220 7.72 -4.53 -22.07
C GLU A 220 8.96 -4.81 -22.95
N ARG A 221 8.90 -4.45 -24.25
CA ARG A 221 10.07 -4.54 -25.15
C ARG A 221 11.21 -3.68 -24.63
N ASP A 222 10.93 -2.42 -24.33
CA ASP A 222 11.92 -1.42 -23.93
C ASP A 222 12.50 -1.78 -22.56
N ARG A 223 11.65 -2.27 -21.65
CA ARG A 223 12.07 -2.80 -20.35
C ARG A 223 13.04 -3.97 -20.49
N LYS A 224 12.80 -4.88 -21.45
CA LYS A 224 13.71 -6.00 -21.73
C LYS A 224 15.03 -5.54 -22.34
N LEU A 225 15.03 -4.49 -23.16
CA LEU A 225 16.26 -3.89 -23.69
C LEU A 225 17.06 -3.22 -22.57
N LEU A 226 16.43 -2.37 -21.76
CA LEU A 226 17.05 -1.71 -20.61
C LEU A 226 17.64 -2.72 -19.61
N ALA A 227 16.97 -3.87 -19.40
CA ALA A 227 17.47 -4.93 -18.52
C ALA A 227 18.77 -5.61 -19.02
N LYS A 228 19.12 -5.47 -20.30
CA LYS A 228 20.39 -5.98 -20.86
C LYS A 228 21.54 -4.99 -20.69
N LEU A 229 21.25 -3.74 -20.38
CA LEU A 229 22.24 -2.68 -20.23
C LEU A 229 22.94 -2.77 -18.86
N GLY A 230 24.04 -2.03 -18.73
CA GLY A 230 24.95 -2.09 -17.60
C GLY A 230 24.47 -1.29 -16.41
N SER A 231 24.31 0.02 -16.57
CA SER A 231 23.84 0.92 -15.52
C SER A 231 22.90 1.98 -16.10
N ILE A 232 22.00 2.47 -15.25
CA ILE A 232 21.14 3.61 -15.54
C ILE A 232 21.27 4.55 -14.35
N GLU A 233 21.74 5.76 -14.59
CA GLU A 233 21.92 6.79 -13.59
C GLU A 233 21.00 7.97 -13.92
N PHE A 234 20.35 8.49 -12.88
CA PHE A 234 19.45 9.63 -13.01
C PHE A 234 20.12 10.88 -12.44
N HIS A 235 20.15 11.91 -13.27
CA HIS A 235 20.58 13.25 -12.92
C HIS A 235 19.43 14.23 -13.17
N PRO A 236 19.49 15.46 -12.66
CA PRO A 236 18.52 16.49 -12.97
C PRO A 236 18.30 16.59 -14.48
N GLN A 237 17.05 16.39 -14.89
CA GLN A 237 16.58 16.47 -16.29
C GLN A 237 17.25 15.51 -17.28
N THR A 238 18.13 14.62 -16.82
CA THR A 238 18.93 13.77 -17.72
C THR A 238 19.08 12.36 -17.19
N VAL A 239 19.11 11.40 -18.09
CA VAL A 239 19.38 10.00 -17.80
C VAL A 239 20.62 9.55 -18.58
N SER A 240 21.56 8.93 -17.88
CA SER A 240 22.73 8.28 -18.47
C SER A 240 22.54 6.77 -18.44
N ILE A 241 22.73 6.14 -19.59
CA ILE A 241 22.57 4.70 -19.78
C ILE A 241 23.89 4.15 -20.31
N THR A 242 24.48 3.22 -19.58
CA THR A 242 25.76 2.60 -19.96
C THR A 242 25.52 1.18 -20.43
N ALA A 243 26.17 0.79 -21.53
CA ALA A 243 26.16 -0.59 -21.99
C ALA A 243 26.77 -1.54 -20.95
N LYS A 244 26.37 -2.80 -20.97
CA LYS A 244 26.91 -3.80 -20.05
C LYS A 244 28.34 -4.12 -20.45
N ALA A 245 29.31 -3.81 -19.58
CA ALA A 245 30.70 -4.17 -19.81
C ALA A 245 30.82 -5.69 -20.03
N ALA A 246 31.62 -6.10 -21.01
CA ALA A 246 31.93 -7.51 -21.22
C ALA A 246 32.56 -8.08 -19.94
N PRO A 247 32.19 -9.32 -19.52
CA PRO A 247 32.87 -9.96 -18.40
C PRO A 247 34.35 -10.06 -18.75
N GLN A 248 35.19 -9.44 -17.92
CA GLN A 248 36.64 -9.62 -18.01
C GLN A 248 36.91 -11.08 -17.63
N THR A 249 37.24 -11.89 -18.63
CA THR A 249 37.73 -13.27 -18.47
C THR A 249 39.17 -13.28 -18.01
#